data_AF-A0AAD6IZF8-F1
#
_entry.id   AF-A0AAD6IZF8-F1
#
_cell.length_a   1.000
_cell.length_b   1.000
_cell.length_c   1.000
_cell.angle_alpha   90.00
_cell.angle_beta   90.00
_cell.angle_gamma   90.00
#
_symmetry.space_group_name_H-M   'P 1'
#
loop_
_entity.id
_entity.type
_entity.pdbx_description
1 polymer ?
#
loop_
_entity_poly.entity_id
_entity_poly.type
_entity_poly.pdbx_seq_one_letter_code
_entity_poly.pdbx_strand_id
1 'polypeptide(L)'
;MSCHHEHSHGGAGGHDHEHGHSHDDDVTPAIQDTLYSVIDFDGVVTMNETDSDSGMRVLKKTWDERLSTEPELVSDADQELLMHIPYVISLLYSCVSVYNLHHIQRPGRTV
;
A
#
# COMPACT_ATOMS: atom_id res chain seq x y z
N MET A 1 47.80 27.74 -38.24
CA MET A 1 49.12 27.53 -37.61
C MET A 1 48.93 27.57 -36.11
N SER A 2 49.32 26.48 -35.44
CA SER A 2 49.66 26.37 -34.02
C SER A 2 48.52 26.48 -32.98
N CYS A 3 48.41 25.65 -31.92
CA CYS A 3 49.16 24.46 -31.49
C CYS A 3 48.31 23.71 -30.43
N HIS A 4 48.45 22.38 -30.41
CA HIS A 4 48.09 21.46 -29.33
C HIS A 4 49.03 21.70 -28.13
N HIS A 5 48.53 21.58 -26.88
CA HIS A 5 49.40 21.32 -25.73
C HIS A 5 48.80 20.20 -24.88
N GLU A 6 49.43 19.04 -25.03
CA GLU A 6 49.28 17.86 -24.20
C GLU A 6 49.68 18.08 -22.74
N HIS A 7 48.83 17.64 -21.80
CA HIS A 7 49.21 17.42 -20.40
C HIS A 7 49.16 15.92 -20.09
N SER A 8 50.32 15.27 -20.13
CA SER A 8 50.54 13.93 -19.59
C SER A 8 50.68 13.98 -18.06
N HIS A 9 49.76 13.34 -17.35
CA HIS A 9 49.96 12.99 -15.95
C HIS A 9 50.46 11.54 -15.86
N GLY A 10 51.75 11.40 -15.53
CA GLY A 10 52.39 10.12 -15.21
C GLY A 10 51.81 9.52 -13.93
N GLY A 11 51.59 8.20 -13.98
CA GLY A 11 50.91 7.45 -12.93
C GLY A 11 51.76 7.12 -11.70
N ALA A 12 51.04 6.79 -10.62
CA ALA A 12 51.50 5.95 -9.54
C ALA A 12 50.28 5.45 -8.74
N GLY A 13 50.31 4.17 -8.37
CA GLY A 13 49.60 3.67 -7.18
C GLY A 13 48.21 3.12 -7.45
N GLY A 14 48.14 1.79 -7.64
CA GLY A 14 46.89 1.06 -7.52
C GLY A 14 46.33 1.16 -6.11
N HIS A 15 45.01 1.33 -6.01
CA HIS A 15 44.21 0.95 -4.86
C HIS A 15 42.89 0.41 -5.38
N ASP A 16 42.85 -0.91 -5.38
CA ASP A 16 41.68 -1.78 -5.48
C ASP A 16 40.90 -1.64 -4.17
N HIS A 17 39.77 -0.91 -4.17
CA HIS A 17 38.78 -0.88 -3.09
C HIS A 17 37.43 -0.65 -3.76
N GLU A 18 36.74 -1.73 -4.11
CA GLU A 18 35.78 -2.42 -3.25
C GLU A 18 34.44 -1.66 -3.16
N HIS A 19 33.42 -2.40 -3.56
CA HIS A 19 32.03 -2.04 -3.61
C HIS A 19 31.55 -1.40 -2.30
N GLY A 20 31.04 -0.17 -2.42
CA GLY A 20 30.46 0.53 -1.30
C GLY A 20 29.42 1.54 -1.74
N HIS A 21 28.55 1.19 -2.71
CA HIS A 21 27.23 1.82 -2.77
C HIS A 21 26.48 1.37 -1.52
N SER A 22 26.80 2.01 -0.39
CA SER A 22 25.96 2.02 0.77
C SER A 22 24.70 2.79 0.37
N HIS A 23 23.77 2.08 -0.26
CA HIS A 23 22.38 2.25 0.12
C HIS A 23 22.29 1.79 1.57
N ASP A 24 22.84 2.61 2.48
CA ASP A 24 22.23 2.75 3.77
C ASP A 24 20.92 3.45 3.43
N ASP A 25 19.96 2.64 3.02
CA ASP A 25 18.57 3.02 3.01
C ASP A 25 18.26 3.31 4.48
N ASP A 26 18.66 4.51 4.94
CA ASP A 26 18.04 5.27 6.04
C ASP A 26 16.62 5.70 5.62
N VAL A 27 15.96 4.84 4.85
CA VAL A 27 14.61 4.43 5.13
C VAL A 27 14.67 3.80 6.53
N THR A 28 14.80 4.66 7.56
CA THR A 28 13.93 4.55 8.73
C THR A 28 12.65 3.97 8.16
N PRO A 29 12.29 2.70 8.45
CA PRO A 29 11.13 2.10 7.83
C PRO A 29 10.07 3.11 8.12
N ALA A 30 9.65 3.85 7.07
CA ALA A 30 8.67 4.89 7.24
C ALA A 30 7.57 4.06 7.83
N ILE A 31 7.33 4.24 9.13
CA ILE A 31 6.17 3.72 9.79
C ILE A 31 5.14 4.47 8.97
N GLN A 32 4.67 3.81 7.91
CA GLN A 32 3.68 4.33 7.01
C GLN A 32 2.51 4.42 7.95
N ASP A 33 2.37 5.57 8.61
CA ASP A 33 1.52 5.74 9.77
C ASP A 33 0.16 5.24 9.34
N THR A 34 -0.15 4.01 9.74
CA THR A 34 -1.29 3.32 9.17
C THR A 34 -2.47 4.07 9.71
N LEU A 35 -3.25 4.69 8.82
CA LEU A 35 -4.45 5.44 9.21
C LEU A 35 -5.41 4.58 10.05
N TYR A 36 -5.23 3.26 9.99
CA TYR A 36 -5.83 2.27 10.86
C TYR A 36 -5.96 2.69 12.33
N SER A 37 -4.94 3.30 12.94
CA SER A 37 -4.97 3.66 14.37
C SER A 37 -5.89 4.86 14.68
N VAL A 38 -6.24 5.65 13.66
CA VAL A 38 -7.02 6.88 13.77
C VAL A 38 -8.39 6.78 13.10
N ILE A 39 -8.76 5.60 12.60
CA ILE A 39 -10.11 5.32 12.12
C ILE A 39 -11.05 5.16 13.33
N ASP A 40 -12.17 5.87 13.30
CA ASP A 40 -13.29 5.60 14.19
C ASP A 40 -14.15 4.48 13.59
N PHE A 41 -13.87 3.25 14.01
CA PHE A 41 -14.52 2.07 13.44
C PHE A 41 -16.02 2.01 13.75
N ASP A 42 -16.45 2.52 14.90
CA ASP A 42 -17.86 2.49 15.31
C ASP A 42 -18.71 3.50 14.52
N GLY A 43 -18.08 4.53 13.95
CA GLY A 43 -18.72 5.50 13.06
C GLY A 43 -18.73 5.12 11.57
N VAL A 44 -18.17 3.96 11.19
CA VAL A 44 -18.12 3.52 9.80
C VAL A 44 -19.53 3.20 9.32
N VAL A 45 -19.90 3.77 8.17
CA VAL A 45 -21.17 3.46 7.51
C VAL A 45 -20.87 2.86 6.14
N THR A 46 -21.41 1.68 5.88
CA THR A 46 -21.28 1.01 4.58
C THR A 46 -22.68 0.86 3.97
N MET A 47 -22.81 1.24 2.70
CA MET A 47 -24.04 1.12 1.92
C MET A 47 -23.84 0.09 0.80
N ASN A 48 -24.93 -0.58 0.43
CA ASN A 48 -24.98 -1.69 -0.52
C ASN A 48 -24.25 -2.97 -0.07
N GLU A 49 -23.94 -3.12 1.21
CA GLU A 49 -23.41 -4.38 1.74
C GLU A 49 -24.53 -5.43 1.93
N THR A 50 -24.22 -6.70 1.65
CA THR A 50 -25.13 -7.84 1.88
C THR A 50 -25.31 -8.13 3.35
N ASP A 51 -24.21 -8.19 4.10
CA ASP A 51 -24.23 -8.40 5.54
C ASP A 51 -24.00 -7.05 6.25
N SER A 52 -24.84 -6.76 7.24
CA SER A 52 -24.68 -5.55 8.06
C SER A 52 -23.30 -5.54 8.73
N ASP A 53 -22.67 -4.37 8.73
CA ASP A 53 -21.36 -4.11 9.35
C ASP A 53 -20.19 -4.90 8.72
N SER A 54 -20.41 -5.55 7.57
CA SER A 54 -19.35 -6.30 6.87
C SER A 54 -18.22 -5.37 6.42
N GLY A 55 -18.53 -4.15 6.00
CA GLY A 55 -17.53 -3.13 5.67
C GLY A 55 -16.67 -2.72 6.86
N MET A 56 -17.28 -2.52 8.03
CA MET A 56 -16.54 -2.28 9.28
C MET A 56 -15.63 -3.46 9.62
N ARG A 57 -16.14 -4.70 9.52
CA ARG A 57 -15.37 -5.91 9.80
C ARG A 57 -14.15 -6.04 8.88
N VAL A 58 -14.30 -5.74 7.60
CA VAL A 58 -13.18 -5.74 6.63
C VAL A 58 -12.16 -4.67 6.96
N LEU A 59 -12.60 -3.46 7.34
CA LEU A 59 -11.68 -2.40 7.76
C LEU A 59 -10.88 -2.74 9.02
N LYS A 60 -11.42 -3.56 9.92
CA LYS A 60 -10.73 -4.04 11.13
C LYS A 60 -9.68 -5.13 10.86
N LYS A 61 -9.45 -5.53 9.60
CA LYS A 61 -8.36 -6.44 9.27
C LYS A 61 -7.02 -5.76 9.56
N THR A 62 -6.20 -6.43 10.34
CA THR A 62 -4.81 -6.00 10.56
C THR A 62 -3.98 -6.21 9.28
N TRP A 63 -2.78 -5.62 9.25
CA TRP A 63 -1.85 -5.82 8.14
C TRP A 63 -1.52 -7.30 7.89
N ASP A 64 -1.40 -8.11 8.94
CA ASP A 64 -1.14 -9.54 8.85
C ASP A 64 -2.33 -10.31 8.24
N GLU A 65 -3.55 -9.84 8.49
CA GLU A 65 -4.80 -10.44 8.01
C GLU A 65 -5.24 -9.89 6.65
N ARG A 66 -4.50 -8.96 6.04
CA ARG A 66 -4.90 -8.29 4.77
C ARG A 66 -5.15 -9.26 3.61
N LEU A 67 -4.50 -10.43 3.65
CA LEU A 67 -4.65 -11.50 2.66
C LEU A 67 -5.66 -12.58 3.09
N SER A 68 -6.24 -12.46 4.28
CA SER A 68 -7.30 -13.35 4.74
C SER A 68 -8.57 -13.13 3.91
N THR A 69 -9.22 -14.23 3.52
CA THR A 69 -10.53 -14.20 2.86
C THR A 69 -11.61 -13.69 3.79
N GLU A 70 -11.48 -13.94 5.10
CA GLU A 70 -12.46 -13.55 6.10
C GLU A 70 -11.93 -12.43 7.02
N PRO A 71 -12.77 -11.47 7.44
CA PRO A 71 -14.15 -11.24 6.97
C PRO A 71 -14.22 -10.78 5.50
N GLU A 72 -15.33 -11.05 4.82
CA GLU A 72 -15.58 -10.59 3.44
C GLU A 72 -16.63 -9.46 3.40
N LEU A 73 -16.56 -8.61 2.37
CA LEU A 73 -17.53 -7.56 2.08
C LEU A 73 -18.08 -7.83 0.67
N VAL A 74 -19.37 -8.12 0.59
CA VAL A 74 -20.08 -8.45 -0.64
C VAL A 74 -21.16 -7.40 -0.88
N SER A 75 -21.34 -7.02 -2.14
CA SER A 75 -22.41 -6.11 -2.55
C SER A 75 -23.72 -6.87 -2.79
N ASP A 76 -24.83 -6.34 -2.27
CA ASP A 76 -26.17 -6.94 -2.42
C ASP A 76 -26.98 -6.40 -3.60
N ALA A 77 -26.57 -5.25 -4.15
CA ALA A 77 -27.31 -4.56 -5.19
C ALA A 77 -26.62 -4.68 -6.55
N ASP A 78 -25.53 -3.94 -6.72
CA ASP A 78 -24.82 -3.77 -7.99
C ASP A 78 -23.30 -3.92 -7.80
N GLN A 79 -22.50 -3.63 -8.83
CA GLN A 79 -21.03 -3.69 -8.76
C GLN A 79 -20.40 -2.52 -7.95
N GLU A 80 -21.18 -1.84 -7.12
CA GLU A 80 -20.80 -0.61 -6.41
C GLU A 80 -21.08 -0.74 -4.91
N LEU A 81 -20.07 -0.42 -4.10
CA LEU A 81 -20.13 -0.30 -2.65
C LEU A 81 -19.73 1.12 -2.26
N LEU A 82 -20.48 1.74 -1.33
CA LEU A 82 -20.15 3.06 -0.80
C LEU A 82 -19.83 2.95 0.68
N MET A 83 -18.69 3.51 1.08
CA MET A 83 -18.21 3.45 2.47
C MET A 83 -17.81 4.83 2.96
N HIS A 84 -18.34 5.21 4.11
CA HIS A 84 -17.99 6.41 4.85
C HIS A 84 -17.13 6.03 6.05
N ILE A 85 -15.88 6.48 6.07
CA ILE A 85 -14.89 6.17 7.11
C ILE A 85 -14.54 7.47 7.85
N PRO A 86 -15.06 7.67 9.07
CA PRO A 86 -14.65 8.81 9.88
C PRO A 86 -13.26 8.59 10.50
N TYR A 87 -12.53 9.69 10.65
CA TYR A 87 -11.22 9.73 11.31
C TYR A 87 -11.31 10.58 12.56
N VAL A 88 -10.62 10.17 13.63
CA VAL A 88 -10.62 10.89 14.92
C VAL A 88 -9.83 12.19 14.89
N ILE A 89 -8.96 12.36 13.89
CA ILE A 89 -8.15 13.57 13.66
C ILE A 89 -8.19 13.97 12.18
N SER A 90 -7.85 15.23 11.90
CA SER A 90 -7.66 15.73 10.53
C SER A 90 -6.30 15.29 10.00
N LEU A 91 -6.26 14.76 8.78
CA LEU A 91 -5.06 14.21 8.16
C LEU A 91 -5.06 14.37 6.64
N LEU A 92 -3.86 14.48 6.09
CA LEU A 92 -3.60 14.42 4.65
C LEU A 92 -3.09 13.03 4.32
N TYR A 93 -3.81 12.30 3.49
CA TYR A 93 -3.42 10.97 3.03
C TYR A 93 -2.96 11.01 1.57
N SER A 94 -1.92 10.22 1.26
CA SER A 94 -1.36 10.17 -0.10
C SER A 94 -1.93 9.03 -0.95
N CYS A 95 -2.38 7.93 -0.33
CA CYS A 95 -2.88 6.77 -1.06
C CYS A 95 -3.93 6.00 -0.25
N VAL A 96 -4.78 5.26 -0.96
CA VAL A 96 -5.71 4.27 -0.40
C VAL A 96 -5.45 2.96 -1.14
N SER A 97 -5.28 1.87 -0.38
CA SER A 97 -5.05 0.53 -0.93
C SER A 97 -6.26 -0.35 -0.62
N VAL A 98 -6.86 -0.91 -1.67
CA VAL A 98 -8.00 -1.85 -1.56
C VAL A 98 -7.57 -3.18 -2.14
N TYR A 99 -7.70 -4.25 -1.34
CA TYR A 99 -7.38 -5.60 -1.76
C TYR A 99 -8.67 -6.39 -2.03
N ASN A 100 -8.82 -6.88 -3.25
CA ASN A 100 -9.88 -7.81 -3.62
C ASN A 100 -9.27 -9.17 -3.90
N LEU A 101 -9.61 -10.18 -3.09
CA LEU A 101 -9.15 -11.54 -3.28
C LEU A 101 -10.17 -12.30 -4.14
N HIS A 102 -10.06 -12.18 -5.46
CA HIS A 102 -10.95 -12.88 -6.39
C HIS A 102 -10.71 -14.40 -6.36
N HIS A 103 -11.55 -15.15 -5.66
CA HIS A 103 -11.95 -16.49 -6.07
C HIS A 103 -13.36 -16.42 -6.66
N ILE A 104 -13.43 -16.18 -7.97
CA ILE A 104 -14.70 -16.15 -8.70
C ILE A 104 -15.19 -17.59 -8.90
N GLN A 105 -15.67 -18.25 -7.85
CA GLN A 105 -16.46 -19.46 -8.03
C GLN A 105 -17.92 -19.03 -8.21
N ARG A 106 -18.35 -18.74 -9.44
CA ARG A 106 -19.77 -18.51 -9.74
C ARG A 106 -20.53 -19.82 -9.49
N PRO A 107 -21.43 -19.95 -8.50
CA PRO A 107 -22.32 -21.09 -8.45
C PRO A 107 -23.51 -20.83 -9.38
N GLY A 108 -23.67 -21.68 -10.40
CA GLY A 108 -24.95 -21.96 -11.04
C GLY A 108 -25.59 -20.83 -11.88
N ARG A 109 -25.10 -20.62 -13.11
CA ARG A 109 -26.01 -20.30 -14.22
C ARG A 109 -26.69 -21.60 -14.62
N THR A 110 -27.85 -21.89 -14.06
CA THR A 110 -28.77 -22.85 -14.66
C THR A 110 -29.52 -22.13 -15.77
N VAL A 111 -29.64 -22.82 -16.91
CA VAL A 111 -30.19 -22.39 -18.20
C VAL A 111 -31.52 -21.66 -18.15
#